data_AF-A0A0W8CWJ3-F1
#
_entry.id   AF-A0A0W8CWJ3-F1
#
_cell.length_a   1.000
_cell.length_b   1.000
_cell.length_c   1.000
_cell.angle_alpha   90.00
_cell.angle_beta   90.00
_cell.angle_gamma   90.00
#
_symmetry.space_group_name_H-M   'P 1'
#
loop_
_entity.id
_entity.type
_entity.pdbx_description
1 polymer ?
#
loop_
_entity_poly.entity_id
_entity_poly.type
_entity_poly.pdbx_seq_one_letter_code
_entity_poly.pdbx_strand_id
1 'polypeptide(L)'
;MQLYNAITLAIVAFQTSTASKTNSASDLNGWYPCSVYTFSEEGSSAGEAAECAVYSAPLCYPGICEDPKNGDSEVDIFVKRIPATVGNPDTALNVWLLMGGPGYSSTSMEPMMESVHAELEGSMNVYTMDHRGTGRSTLFDCVAAQVTTSGSPVGSEIDPSEVPACAQDLQTKFGDLRSFSVTTAATDLATFISKHTNGAKTYVYGVSYGTMFTLRLMQLAPPEVAGYVLEGISYTPGAPANKFFYTSNWDTHFGDVGETFMALCDSDSDCKTRFQPDLLSDVLQGVIEQLDNNPNSTCGELISGTSDLPPSHALRSALGTALMDSDTRTLIPPVVYRLKRCSPEDADVLTQFFTSVNSNGETKSQDSVFESPLLNNLIVYSEMTERPRPSMSKLKTRFTDSKMSSGGGEDLSSAYQYCALSKEKSALCDELNVGTYDANAIVYKRDQYWNKTVAIPNNGSVLLLSGKLDPQTPDKYAKVLLDALDGEEKELISFDYATHNGDTWSRSCGESLTVSFIRNGGNLESLDRSCLDEMPPFNLTTPDDILYSFFGTNDAYDGEYNSSLVPSS
;
A
#
# COMPACT_ATOMS: atom_id res chain seq x y z
N MET A 1 0.35 -10.98 -99.78
CA MET A 1 0.84 -9.63 -99.44
C MET A 1 -0.13 -9.07 -98.41
N GLN A 2 0.41 -8.81 -97.21
CA GLN A 2 -0.13 -8.22 -95.97
C GLN A 2 -1.54 -7.61 -95.96
N LEU A 3 -2.30 -7.86 -94.86
CA LEU A 3 -2.73 -6.80 -93.93
C LEU A 3 -3.34 -7.37 -92.63
N TYR A 4 -3.11 -6.61 -91.57
CA TYR A 4 -3.25 -6.87 -90.15
C TYR A 4 -4.69 -7.02 -89.65
N ASN A 5 -4.88 -7.79 -88.58
CA ASN A 5 -5.77 -7.42 -87.47
C ASN A 5 -5.23 -8.01 -86.17
N ALA A 6 -4.81 -7.14 -85.26
CA ALA A 6 -4.39 -7.47 -83.91
C ALA A 6 -5.63 -7.68 -83.02
N ILE A 7 -5.66 -8.80 -82.28
CA ILE A 7 -6.60 -9.00 -81.17
C ILE A 7 -5.76 -9.15 -79.90
N THR A 8 -5.85 -8.15 -79.04
CA THR A 8 -5.25 -8.10 -77.71
C THR A 8 -6.07 -9.01 -76.78
N LEU A 9 -5.48 -10.11 -76.29
CA LEU A 9 -6.06 -10.89 -75.19
C LEU A 9 -5.72 -10.20 -73.86
N ALA A 10 -6.74 -9.72 -73.15
CA ALA A 10 -6.61 -9.34 -71.75
C ALA A 10 -6.75 -10.61 -70.88
N ILE A 11 -5.67 -11.02 -70.23
CA ILE A 11 -5.68 -12.10 -69.22
C ILE A 11 -6.05 -11.44 -67.88
N VAL A 12 -7.26 -11.72 -67.38
CA VAL A 12 -7.65 -11.38 -66.01
C VAL A 12 -7.14 -12.52 -65.11
N ALA A 13 -6.07 -12.25 -64.36
CA ALA A 13 -5.59 -13.13 -63.32
C ALA A 13 -6.44 -12.93 -62.06
N PHE A 14 -7.31 -13.89 -61.73
CA PHE A 14 -7.92 -13.98 -60.41
C PHE A 14 -6.84 -14.43 -59.42
N GLN A 15 -6.29 -13.50 -58.64
CA GLN A 15 -5.57 -13.85 -57.42
C GLN A 15 -6.60 -14.29 -56.38
N THR A 16 -6.69 -15.59 -56.13
CA THR A 16 -7.32 -16.11 -54.92
C THR A 16 -6.40 -15.76 -53.76
N SER A 17 -6.75 -14.73 -52.99
CA SER A 17 -6.14 -14.46 -51.69
C SER A 17 -6.54 -15.58 -50.73
N THR A 18 -5.64 -16.54 -50.53
CA THR A 18 -5.67 -17.38 -49.33
C THR A 18 -5.48 -16.45 -48.14
N ALA A 19 -6.58 -16.17 -47.43
CA ALA A 19 -6.50 -15.56 -46.11
C ALA A 19 -5.70 -16.51 -45.22
N SER A 20 -4.43 -16.17 -45.00
CA SER A 20 -3.67 -16.74 -43.89
C SER A 20 -4.44 -16.38 -42.62
N LYS A 21 -5.05 -17.38 -41.98
CA LYS A 21 -5.40 -17.27 -40.56
C LYS A 21 -4.09 -17.04 -39.83
N THR A 22 -3.78 -15.79 -39.52
CA THR A 22 -2.86 -15.47 -38.45
C THR A 22 -3.50 -16.06 -37.19
N ASN A 23 -2.96 -17.18 -36.70
CA ASN A 23 -3.15 -17.56 -35.32
C ASN A 23 -2.59 -16.38 -34.50
N SER A 24 -3.47 -15.48 -34.04
CA SER A 24 -3.10 -14.55 -32.98
C SER A 24 -2.67 -15.43 -31.81
N ALA A 25 -1.39 -15.35 -31.43
CA ALA A 25 -0.97 -15.90 -30.16
C ALA A 25 -1.90 -15.30 -29.07
N SER A 26 -2.37 -16.14 -28.16
CA SER A 26 -3.11 -15.67 -26.98
C SER A 26 -2.21 -14.70 -26.21
N ASP A 27 -2.73 -13.52 -25.86
CA ASP A 27 -2.09 -12.54 -24.98
C ASP A 27 -1.97 -13.05 -23.54
N LEU A 28 -2.66 -14.15 -23.19
CA LEU A 28 -2.44 -14.93 -21.97
C LEU A 28 -1.60 -16.18 -22.27
N ASN A 29 -0.52 -16.39 -21.51
CA ASN A 29 0.39 -17.53 -21.70
C ASN A 29 -0.17 -18.89 -21.24
N GLY A 30 -1.37 -18.91 -20.66
CA GLY A 30 -2.06 -20.10 -20.13
C GLY A 30 -2.07 -20.14 -18.60
N TRP A 31 -2.99 -20.94 -18.04
CA TRP A 31 -3.05 -21.20 -16.60
C TRP A 31 -2.20 -22.40 -16.25
N TYR A 32 -1.26 -22.23 -15.32
CA TYR A 32 -0.33 -23.26 -14.85
C TYR A 32 -0.56 -23.53 -13.36
N PRO A 33 -0.60 -24.79 -12.90
CA PRO A 33 -0.62 -25.08 -11.48
C PRO A 33 0.56 -24.41 -10.77
N CYS A 34 0.29 -23.73 -9.66
CA CYS A 34 1.28 -23.10 -8.80
C CYS A 34 0.91 -23.29 -7.33
N SER A 35 1.84 -22.97 -6.42
CA SER A 35 1.56 -22.97 -4.99
C SER A 35 0.62 -21.81 -4.62
N VAL A 36 -0.24 -22.03 -3.63
CA VAL A 36 -1.08 -20.97 -3.02
C VAL A 36 -0.16 -19.87 -2.50
N TYR A 37 0.79 -20.26 -1.65
CA TYR A 37 1.85 -19.41 -1.12
C TYR A 37 3.10 -19.43 -2.00
N THR A 38 3.61 -18.25 -2.34
CA THR A 38 4.83 -18.08 -3.13
C THR A 38 6.06 -18.41 -2.31
N PHE A 39 6.04 -18.08 -1.01
CA PHE A 39 7.10 -18.38 -0.08
C PHE A 39 6.68 -19.47 0.90
N SER A 40 7.57 -20.44 1.13
CA SER A 40 7.26 -21.63 1.96
C SER A 40 7.08 -21.32 3.44
N GLU A 41 7.54 -20.16 3.90
CA GLU A 41 7.44 -19.71 5.29
C GLU A 41 6.00 -19.26 5.64
N GLU A 42 5.21 -18.92 4.63
CA GLU A 42 3.84 -18.43 4.78
C GLU A 42 2.80 -19.57 4.87
N GLY A 43 3.18 -20.81 4.55
CA GLY A 43 2.29 -21.95 4.69
C GLY A 43 2.60 -23.14 3.78
N SER A 44 1.87 -24.25 3.99
CA SER A 44 1.96 -25.46 3.16
C SER A 44 0.74 -25.57 2.24
N SER A 45 0.98 -25.62 0.92
CA SER A 45 -0.08 -25.68 -0.12
C SER A 45 -0.71 -27.08 -0.29
N ALA A 46 -0.75 -27.90 0.76
CA ALA A 46 -1.16 -29.29 0.66
C ALA A 46 -2.68 -29.43 0.52
N GLY A 47 -3.19 -29.44 -0.73
CA GLY A 47 -4.58 -29.78 -1.04
C GLY A 47 -5.35 -28.74 -1.86
N GLU A 48 -4.83 -27.51 -1.97
CA GLU A 48 -5.42 -26.43 -2.75
C GLU A 48 -4.56 -26.12 -3.98
N ALA A 49 -5.17 -26.18 -5.17
CA ALA A 49 -4.48 -25.92 -6.43
C ALA A 49 -4.74 -24.49 -6.89
N ALA A 50 -3.81 -23.58 -6.59
CA ALA A 50 -3.76 -22.30 -7.26
C ALA A 50 -3.27 -22.46 -8.72
N GLU A 51 -3.66 -21.52 -9.56
CA GLU A 51 -3.19 -21.41 -10.93
C GLU A 51 -2.61 -20.02 -11.18
N CYS A 52 -1.51 -19.96 -11.90
CA CYS A 52 -0.79 -18.74 -12.22
C CYS A 52 -0.69 -18.56 -13.73
N ALA A 53 -0.70 -17.31 -14.19
CA ALA A 53 -0.58 -16.94 -15.59
C ALA A 53 0.18 -15.61 -15.73
N VAL A 54 0.67 -15.35 -16.95
CA VAL A 54 1.21 -14.06 -17.36
C VAL A 54 0.39 -13.56 -18.55
N TYR A 55 -0.16 -12.36 -18.38
CA TYR A 55 -0.84 -11.60 -19.41
C TYR A 55 0.14 -10.60 -20.02
N SER A 56 0.39 -10.72 -21.33
CA SER A 56 1.15 -9.74 -22.10
C SER A 56 0.25 -8.54 -22.41
N ALA A 57 0.34 -7.51 -21.57
CA ALA A 57 -0.44 -6.30 -21.71
C ALA A 57 0.28 -5.29 -22.61
N PRO A 58 -0.42 -4.42 -23.34
CA PRO A 58 0.20 -3.27 -23.98
C PRO A 58 0.94 -2.40 -22.95
N LEU A 59 2.15 -1.95 -23.31
CA LEU A 59 2.89 -0.98 -22.51
C LEU A 59 2.05 0.31 -22.39
N CYS A 60 1.52 0.80 -23.51
CA CYS A 60 0.61 1.94 -23.57
C CYS A 60 -0.77 1.59 -24.15
N TYR A 61 -1.82 1.91 -23.39
CA TYR A 61 -3.19 1.87 -23.93
C TYR A 61 -3.54 3.15 -24.70
N PRO A 62 -4.35 3.04 -25.77
CA PRO A 62 -4.81 4.19 -26.54
C PRO A 62 -5.46 5.26 -25.67
N GLY A 63 -5.05 6.52 -25.86
CA GLY A 63 -5.58 7.67 -25.12
C GLY A 63 -4.93 7.92 -23.76
N ILE A 64 -4.07 7.01 -23.27
CA ILE A 64 -3.32 7.20 -22.03
C ILE A 64 -1.89 7.66 -22.32
N CYS A 65 -1.15 6.90 -23.13
CA CYS A 65 0.23 7.19 -23.52
C CYS A 65 0.56 6.68 -24.93
N GLU A 66 1.79 6.95 -25.38
CA GLU A 66 2.33 6.48 -26.66
C GLU A 66 3.52 5.56 -26.40
N ASP A 67 3.61 4.46 -27.14
CA ASP A 67 4.75 3.54 -27.06
C ASP A 67 6.07 4.25 -27.40
N PRO A 68 7.19 3.84 -26.77
CA PRO A 68 8.50 4.36 -27.13
C PRO A 68 8.86 3.98 -28.56
N LYS A 69 9.59 4.86 -29.26
CA LYS A 69 10.03 4.60 -30.65
C LYS A 69 10.95 3.39 -30.77
N ASN A 70 11.72 3.12 -29.72
CA ASN A 70 12.65 2.00 -29.60
C ASN A 70 12.47 1.43 -28.18
N GLY A 71 11.77 0.30 -28.06
CA GLY A 71 11.47 -0.34 -26.78
C GLY A 71 10.43 -1.43 -26.99
N ASP A 72 10.22 -2.24 -25.96
CA ASP A 72 9.14 -3.23 -25.97
C ASP A 72 7.79 -2.52 -25.93
N SER A 73 6.83 -3.01 -26.71
CA SER A 73 5.46 -2.47 -26.75
C SER A 73 4.50 -3.19 -25.79
N GLU A 74 5.02 -4.14 -25.02
CA GLU A 74 4.26 -4.99 -24.11
C GLU A 74 4.96 -5.09 -22.75
N VAL A 75 4.19 -5.38 -21.71
CA VAL A 75 4.66 -5.67 -20.36
C VAL A 75 3.96 -6.92 -19.84
N ASP A 76 4.72 -7.74 -19.14
CA ASP A 76 4.20 -8.93 -18.47
C ASP A 76 3.44 -8.54 -17.21
N ILE A 77 2.22 -9.06 -17.06
CA ILE A 77 1.36 -8.91 -15.89
C ILE A 77 1.09 -10.28 -15.28
N PHE A 78 1.63 -10.53 -14.09
CA PHE A 78 1.39 -11.75 -13.33
C PHE A 78 -0.01 -11.75 -12.71
N VAL A 79 -0.72 -12.87 -12.87
CA VAL A 79 -2.03 -13.11 -12.28
C VAL A 79 -2.05 -14.49 -11.62
N LYS A 80 -2.61 -14.56 -10.42
CA LYS A 80 -2.86 -15.81 -9.68
C LYS A 80 -4.35 -15.97 -9.42
N ARG A 81 -4.83 -17.20 -9.44
CA ARG A 81 -6.19 -17.55 -9.03
C ARG A 81 -6.27 -18.83 -8.22
N ILE A 82 -7.25 -18.92 -7.33
CA ILE A 82 -7.76 -20.17 -6.77
C ILE A 82 -9.12 -20.42 -7.44
N PRO A 83 -9.24 -21.41 -8.34
CA PRO A 83 -10.50 -21.71 -9.01
C PRO A 83 -11.56 -22.21 -8.03
N ALA A 84 -12.84 -22.02 -8.37
CA ALA A 84 -13.95 -22.61 -7.63
C ALA A 84 -13.82 -24.15 -7.58
N THR A 85 -13.87 -24.73 -6.39
CA THR A 85 -13.85 -26.20 -6.20
C THR A 85 -15.26 -26.79 -6.09
N VAL A 86 -16.26 -25.94 -5.84
CA VAL A 86 -17.68 -26.27 -5.84
C VAL A 86 -18.36 -25.61 -7.03
N GLY A 87 -18.97 -26.41 -7.90
CA GLY A 87 -19.60 -25.92 -9.14
C GLY A 87 -18.63 -25.94 -10.33
N ASN A 88 -18.82 -25.02 -11.28
CA ASN A 88 -17.98 -24.90 -12.47
C ASN A 88 -17.23 -23.56 -12.46
N PRO A 89 -15.88 -23.55 -12.37
CA PRO A 89 -15.04 -22.35 -12.48
C PRO A 89 -15.37 -21.45 -13.67
N ASP A 90 -15.80 -22.02 -14.80
CA ASP A 90 -16.13 -21.27 -16.02
C ASP A 90 -17.45 -20.47 -15.91
N THR A 91 -18.17 -20.62 -14.80
CA THR A 91 -19.45 -19.91 -14.54
C THR A 91 -19.56 -19.34 -13.13
N ALA A 92 -18.62 -19.69 -12.25
CA ALA A 92 -18.58 -19.22 -10.88
C ALA A 92 -18.34 -17.70 -10.83
N LEU A 93 -18.82 -17.04 -9.78
CA LEU A 93 -18.53 -15.63 -9.54
C LEU A 93 -17.04 -15.44 -9.24
N ASN A 94 -16.54 -14.22 -9.44
CA ASN A 94 -15.14 -13.89 -9.24
C ASN A 94 -14.96 -12.88 -8.10
N VAL A 95 -13.88 -13.03 -7.35
CA VAL A 95 -13.40 -12.04 -6.37
C VAL A 95 -11.97 -11.66 -6.74
N TRP A 96 -11.66 -10.38 -6.79
CA TRP A 96 -10.29 -9.87 -6.96
C TRP A 96 -9.82 -9.21 -5.68
N LEU A 97 -8.64 -9.59 -5.22
CA LEU A 97 -7.97 -9.00 -4.06
C LEU A 97 -6.77 -8.18 -4.54
N LEU A 98 -6.78 -6.88 -4.27
CA LEU A 98 -5.77 -5.94 -4.78
C LEU A 98 -4.94 -5.37 -3.63
N MET A 99 -3.63 -5.65 -3.67
CA MET A 99 -2.68 -5.20 -2.66
C MET A 99 -2.47 -3.68 -2.69
N GLY A 100 -2.12 -3.15 -1.51
CA GLY A 100 -1.69 -1.78 -1.28
C GLY A 100 -0.22 -1.50 -1.65
N GLY A 101 0.42 -0.64 -0.85
CA GLY A 101 1.70 0.00 -1.18
C GLY A 101 1.50 1.49 -1.46
N PRO A 102 1.67 2.00 -2.70
CA PRO A 102 1.96 1.29 -3.95
C PRO A 102 3.33 0.62 -3.97
N GLY A 103 3.55 -0.30 -4.91
CA GLY A 103 4.84 -0.96 -5.08
C GLY A 103 4.95 -2.34 -4.43
N TYR A 104 3.98 -2.77 -3.62
CA TYR A 104 3.96 -4.11 -3.03
C TYR A 104 3.38 -5.16 -3.99
N SER A 105 3.84 -6.40 -3.83
CA SER A 105 3.36 -7.55 -4.58
C SER A 105 2.10 -8.15 -3.97
N SER A 106 1.33 -8.86 -4.79
CA SER A 106 0.16 -9.62 -4.35
C SER A 106 0.46 -10.86 -3.49
N THR A 107 1.73 -11.20 -3.25
CA THR A 107 2.14 -12.22 -2.26
C THR A 107 1.46 -12.03 -0.90
N SER A 108 1.42 -10.78 -0.42
CA SER A 108 0.72 -10.41 0.83
C SER A 108 -0.80 -10.66 0.80
N MET A 109 -1.40 -10.87 -0.38
CA MET A 109 -2.82 -11.22 -0.51
C MET A 109 -3.07 -12.73 -0.47
N GLU A 110 -2.04 -13.57 -0.60
CA GLU A 110 -2.18 -15.03 -0.74
C GLU A 110 -2.85 -15.71 0.48
N PRO A 111 -2.56 -15.32 1.75
CA PRO A 111 -3.32 -15.80 2.90
C PRO A 111 -4.82 -15.46 2.80
N MET A 112 -5.14 -14.22 2.38
CA MET A 112 -6.52 -13.79 2.20
C MET A 112 -7.20 -14.51 1.03
N MET A 113 -6.45 -14.90 -0.01
CA MET A 113 -7.01 -15.69 -1.11
C MET A 113 -7.51 -17.05 -0.61
N GLU A 114 -6.69 -17.77 0.17
CA GLU A 114 -7.06 -19.06 0.79
C GLU A 114 -8.25 -18.88 1.74
N SER A 115 -8.17 -17.91 2.64
CA SER A 115 -9.21 -17.70 3.66
C SER A 115 -10.56 -17.32 3.04
N VAL A 116 -10.59 -16.36 2.09
CA VAL A 116 -11.81 -15.96 1.38
C VAL A 116 -12.36 -17.10 0.53
N HIS A 117 -11.51 -17.89 -0.14
CA HIS A 117 -11.98 -19.05 -0.92
C HIS A 117 -12.63 -20.10 -0.03
N ALA A 118 -11.99 -20.43 1.10
CA ALA A 118 -12.50 -21.36 2.10
C ALA A 118 -13.81 -20.86 2.72
N GLU A 119 -13.86 -19.58 3.10
CA GLU A 119 -15.06 -18.96 3.65
C GLU A 119 -16.20 -18.88 2.65
N LEU A 120 -15.93 -18.73 1.36
CA LEU A 120 -16.93 -18.83 0.29
C LEU A 120 -17.28 -20.29 -0.07
N GLU A 121 -16.82 -21.26 0.72
CA GLU A 121 -17.05 -22.70 0.54
C GLU A 121 -16.57 -23.19 -0.84
N GLY A 122 -15.53 -22.58 -1.39
CA GLY A 122 -14.98 -22.88 -2.70
C GLY A 122 -15.93 -22.63 -3.88
N SER A 123 -16.99 -21.84 -3.69
CA SER A 123 -18.03 -21.60 -4.70
C SER A 123 -17.69 -20.50 -5.73
N MET A 124 -16.58 -19.79 -5.53
CA MET A 124 -16.14 -18.66 -6.34
C MET A 124 -14.68 -18.81 -6.75
N ASN A 125 -14.30 -18.18 -7.85
CA ASN A 125 -12.91 -18.02 -8.22
C ASN A 125 -12.33 -16.80 -7.48
N VAL A 126 -11.18 -16.95 -6.82
CA VAL A 126 -10.49 -15.85 -6.15
C VAL A 126 -9.22 -15.51 -6.92
N TYR A 127 -9.03 -14.25 -7.28
CA TYR A 127 -7.94 -13.74 -8.10
C TYR A 127 -7.12 -12.70 -7.35
N THR A 128 -5.84 -12.61 -7.71
CA THR A 128 -4.99 -11.46 -7.41
C THR A 128 -4.01 -11.22 -8.55
N MET A 129 -3.31 -10.09 -8.54
CA MET A 129 -2.30 -9.75 -9.53
C MET A 129 -1.17 -8.93 -8.92
N ASP A 130 0.03 -9.11 -9.44
CA ASP A 130 1.04 -8.07 -9.32
C ASP A 130 0.74 -7.03 -10.39
N HIS A 131 0.30 -5.84 -9.99
CA HIS A 131 0.02 -4.82 -11.00
C HIS A 131 1.32 -4.36 -11.68
N ARG A 132 1.21 -3.80 -12.89
CA ARG A 132 2.38 -3.36 -13.67
C ARG A 132 3.38 -2.59 -12.80
N GLY A 133 4.65 -3.00 -12.85
CA GLY A 133 5.72 -2.40 -12.08
C GLY A 133 6.03 -3.06 -10.74
N THR A 134 5.30 -4.09 -10.31
CA THR A 134 5.48 -4.78 -9.02
C THR A 134 5.76 -6.28 -9.19
N GLY A 135 6.41 -6.88 -8.19
CA GLY A 135 6.58 -8.31 -8.03
C GLY A 135 7.03 -9.07 -9.27
N ARG A 136 6.23 -10.07 -9.64
CA ARG A 136 6.48 -11.01 -10.74
C ARG A 136 6.02 -10.46 -12.10
N SER A 137 5.37 -9.30 -12.13
CA SER A 137 5.13 -8.55 -13.37
C SER A 137 6.42 -7.88 -13.85
N THR A 138 6.38 -7.20 -15.01
CA THR A 138 7.49 -6.35 -15.42
C THR A 138 7.71 -5.27 -14.36
N LEU A 139 8.76 -5.45 -13.55
CA LEU A 139 9.12 -4.57 -12.44
C LEU A 139 9.49 -3.19 -12.98
N PHE A 140 9.07 -2.14 -12.27
CA PHE A 140 9.42 -0.77 -12.63
C PHE A 140 10.75 -0.42 -11.97
N ASP A 141 11.83 -0.67 -12.71
CA ASP A 141 13.20 -0.59 -12.23
C ASP A 141 14.13 0.15 -13.20
N CYS A 142 15.28 0.57 -12.67
CA CYS A 142 16.37 1.18 -13.42
C CYS A 142 17.55 0.20 -13.50
N VAL A 143 17.35 -0.94 -14.19
CA VAL A 143 18.34 -2.05 -14.26
C VAL A 143 19.73 -1.56 -14.65
N ALA A 144 19.83 -0.70 -15.67
CA ALA A 144 21.13 -0.26 -16.17
C ALA A 144 21.82 0.71 -15.21
N ALA A 145 21.03 1.52 -14.50
CA ALA A 145 21.54 2.43 -13.47
C ALA A 145 21.73 1.75 -12.10
N GLN A 146 21.28 0.50 -11.94
CA GLN A 146 21.39 -0.31 -10.72
C GLN A 146 20.81 0.36 -9.45
N VAL A 147 19.83 1.25 -9.61
CA VAL A 147 19.13 1.88 -8.50
C VAL A 147 18.31 0.84 -7.74
N THR A 148 18.14 1.04 -6.43
CA THR A 148 17.45 0.13 -5.50
C THR A 148 18.06 -1.28 -5.41
N THR A 149 19.29 -1.46 -5.90
CA THR A 149 20.03 -2.73 -5.75
C THR A 149 20.94 -2.68 -4.53
N SER A 150 21.42 -3.84 -4.06
CA SER A 150 22.38 -3.89 -2.94
C SER A 150 23.70 -3.15 -3.22
N GLY A 151 23.97 -2.74 -4.47
CA GLY A 151 25.13 -1.92 -4.85
C GLY A 151 24.88 -0.41 -4.83
N SER A 152 23.63 0.04 -4.63
CA SER A 152 23.27 1.46 -4.51
C SER A 152 23.80 2.06 -3.19
N PRO A 153 24.12 3.37 -3.13
CA PRO A 153 24.61 4.04 -1.93
C PRO A 153 23.74 3.84 -0.68
N VAL A 154 22.42 3.67 -0.87
CA VAL A 154 21.43 3.50 0.20
C VAL A 154 20.66 2.18 0.08
N GLY A 155 21.22 1.22 -0.66
CA GLY A 155 20.65 -0.13 -0.81
C GLY A 155 19.34 -0.15 -1.62
N SER A 156 18.24 -0.56 -1.00
CA SER A 156 16.94 -0.65 -1.68
C SER A 156 16.21 0.69 -1.82
N GLU A 157 16.67 1.72 -1.12
CA GLU A 157 16.15 3.07 -1.25
C GLU A 157 16.73 3.79 -2.48
N ILE A 158 16.18 4.96 -2.82
CA ILE A 158 16.65 5.77 -3.95
C ILE A 158 17.49 6.93 -3.43
N ASP A 159 18.78 6.95 -3.76
CA ASP A 159 19.61 8.12 -3.51
C ASP A 159 19.35 9.20 -4.58
N PRO A 160 19.14 10.48 -4.21
CA PRO A 160 18.94 11.56 -5.17
C PRO A 160 20.04 11.68 -6.25
N SER A 161 21.27 11.26 -5.95
CA SER A 161 22.39 11.27 -6.91
C SER A 161 22.28 10.22 -8.01
N GLU A 162 21.49 9.16 -7.80
CA GLU A 162 21.25 8.10 -8.80
C GLU A 162 20.13 8.46 -9.79
N VAL A 163 19.27 9.40 -9.41
CA VAL A 163 18.08 9.80 -10.18
C VAL A 163 18.39 10.22 -11.62
N PRO A 164 19.44 11.00 -11.93
CA PRO A 164 19.73 11.38 -13.32
C PRO A 164 19.97 10.19 -14.26
N ALA A 165 20.71 9.18 -13.79
CA ALA A 165 21.01 7.98 -14.59
C ALA A 165 19.76 7.10 -14.74
N CYS A 166 19.00 6.94 -13.67
CA CYS A 166 17.73 6.21 -13.66
C CYS A 166 16.69 6.86 -14.59
N ALA A 167 16.56 8.19 -14.54
CA ALA A 167 15.68 8.94 -15.44
C ALA A 167 16.03 8.73 -16.92
N GLN A 168 17.32 8.66 -17.25
CA GLN A 168 17.78 8.37 -18.61
C GLN A 168 17.46 6.93 -19.05
N ASP A 169 17.63 5.96 -18.15
CA ASP A 169 17.31 4.56 -18.38
C ASP A 169 15.79 4.40 -18.68
N LEU A 170 14.94 4.90 -17.78
CA LEU A 170 13.48 4.85 -17.94
C LEU A 170 12.98 5.59 -19.18
N GLN A 171 13.55 6.76 -19.49
CA GLN A 171 13.21 7.50 -20.71
C GLN A 171 13.55 6.69 -21.97
N THR A 172 14.62 5.91 -21.93
CA THR A 172 15.02 5.05 -23.06
C THR A 172 14.13 3.80 -23.14
N LYS A 173 13.88 3.14 -22.00
CA LYS A 173 13.15 1.88 -21.90
C LYS A 173 11.65 2.04 -22.15
N PHE A 174 11.03 3.02 -21.50
CA PHE A 174 9.57 3.17 -21.47
C PHE A 174 9.07 4.46 -22.12
N GLY A 175 9.92 5.49 -22.21
CA GLY A 175 9.53 6.79 -22.76
C GLY A 175 8.54 7.53 -21.86
N ASP A 176 7.25 7.35 -22.11
CA ASP A 176 6.18 7.99 -21.34
C ASP A 176 5.79 7.15 -20.12
N LEU A 177 6.13 7.65 -18.92
CA LEU A 177 5.88 6.95 -17.67
C LEU A 177 4.41 6.88 -17.26
N ARG A 178 3.48 7.50 -18.03
CA ARG A 178 2.06 7.17 -17.92
C ARG A 178 1.79 5.69 -18.21
N SER A 179 2.69 4.98 -18.89
CA SER A 179 2.67 3.51 -18.99
C SER A 179 2.60 2.83 -17.63
N PHE A 180 3.12 3.41 -16.54
CA PHE A 180 3.03 2.86 -15.18
C PHE A 180 2.07 3.64 -14.27
N SER A 181 1.15 4.43 -14.85
CA SER A 181 0.14 5.14 -14.07
C SER A 181 -0.93 4.21 -13.49
N VAL A 182 -1.61 4.67 -12.43
CA VAL A 182 -2.75 3.95 -11.84
C VAL A 182 -3.86 3.69 -12.86
N THR A 183 -4.10 4.61 -13.81
CA THR A 183 -5.07 4.39 -14.89
C THR A 183 -4.68 3.24 -15.81
N THR A 184 -3.40 3.14 -16.15
CA THR A 184 -2.91 2.06 -17.02
C THR A 184 -2.97 0.72 -16.32
N ALA A 185 -2.60 0.67 -15.03
CA ALA A 185 -2.80 -0.51 -14.19
C ALA A 185 -4.29 -0.91 -14.09
N ALA A 186 -5.20 0.05 -13.90
CA ALA A 186 -6.66 -0.20 -13.88
C ALA A 186 -7.18 -0.69 -15.23
N THR A 187 -6.56 -0.24 -16.32
CA THR A 187 -6.91 -0.68 -17.67
C THR A 187 -6.44 -2.12 -17.92
N ASP A 188 -5.31 -2.56 -17.33
CA ASP A 188 -4.93 -3.98 -17.35
C ASP A 188 -5.97 -4.85 -16.68
N LEU A 189 -6.34 -4.49 -15.44
CA LEU A 189 -7.31 -5.25 -14.68
C LEU A 189 -8.68 -5.28 -15.39
N ALA A 190 -9.17 -4.15 -15.88
CA ALA A 190 -10.40 -4.09 -16.65
C ALA A 190 -10.34 -4.96 -17.92
N THR A 191 -9.21 -4.91 -18.65
CA THR A 191 -9.00 -5.72 -19.86
C THR A 191 -8.93 -7.20 -19.53
N PHE A 192 -8.22 -7.57 -18.46
CA PHE A 192 -8.10 -8.95 -18.01
C PHE A 192 -9.45 -9.50 -17.55
N ILE A 193 -10.20 -8.75 -16.74
CA ILE A 193 -11.56 -9.12 -16.32
C ILE A 193 -12.41 -9.40 -17.57
N SER A 194 -12.43 -8.49 -18.54
CA SER A 194 -13.31 -8.62 -19.71
C SER A 194 -12.89 -9.72 -20.70
N LYS A 195 -11.59 -9.97 -20.87
CA LYS A 195 -11.09 -10.90 -21.90
C LYS A 195 -10.67 -12.28 -21.39
N HIS A 196 -10.18 -12.35 -20.15
CA HIS A 196 -9.43 -13.51 -19.65
C HIS A 196 -10.06 -14.18 -18.43
N THR A 197 -11.12 -13.60 -17.87
CA THR A 197 -11.99 -14.29 -16.91
C THR A 197 -13.14 -15.00 -17.62
N ASN A 198 -14.17 -15.42 -16.87
CA ASN A 198 -15.29 -16.20 -17.36
C ASN A 198 -16.54 -15.35 -17.70
N GLY A 199 -16.46 -14.03 -17.60
CA GLY A 199 -17.59 -13.12 -17.85
C GLY A 199 -18.70 -13.14 -16.77
N ALA A 200 -18.47 -13.84 -15.65
CA ALA A 200 -19.37 -13.82 -14.50
C ALA A 200 -19.22 -12.52 -13.70
N LYS A 201 -20.19 -12.26 -12.80
CA LYS A 201 -20.11 -11.10 -11.91
C LYS A 201 -18.83 -11.17 -11.07
N THR A 202 -18.22 -10.02 -10.93
CA THR A 202 -16.93 -9.84 -10.26
C THR A 202 -17.07 -8.86 -9.10
N TYR A 203 -16.45 -9.19 -7.97
CA TYR A 203 -16.31 -8.32 -6.81
C TYR A 203 -14.83 -7.95 -6.64
N VAL A 204 -14.54 -6.71 -6.28
CA VAL A 204 -13.16 -6.23 -6.16
C VAL A 204 -12.94 -5.68 -4.76
N TYR A 205 -11.99 -6.25 -4.05
CA TYR A 205 -11.48 -5.78 -2.77
C TYR A 205 -10.13 -5.08 -3.01
N GLY A 206 -9.95 -3.90 -2.43
CA GLY A 206 -8.68 -3.18 -2.46
C GLY A 206 -8.33 -2.63 -1.09
N VAL A 207 -7.09 -2.84 -0.67
CA VAL A 207 -6.59 -2.42 0.63
C VAL A 207 -5.55 -1.32 0.51
N SER A 208 -5.59 -0.29 1.37
CA SER A 208 -4.61 0.81 1.38
C SER A 208 -4.52 1.49 0.00
N TYR A 209 -3.36 1.54 -0.66
CA TYR A 209 -3.26 1.99 -2.08
C TYR A 209 -4.17 1.21 -3.04
N GLY A 210 -4.48 -0.06 -2.76
CA GLY A 210 -5.46 -0.87 -3.48
C GLY A 210 -6.85 -0.20 -3.52
N THR A 211 -7.19 0.66 -2.56
CA THR A 211 -8.42 1.48 -2.61
C THR A 211 -8.37 2.48 -3.75
N MET A 212 -7.24 3.15 -3.97
CA MET A 212 -7.03 4.05 -5.11
C MET A 212 -7.11 3.30 -6.44
N PHE A 213 -6.47 2.13 -6.51
CA PHE A 213 -6.50 1.26 -7.68
C PHE A 213 -7.92 0.81 -8.02
N THR A 214 -8.69 0.39 -7.01
CA THR A 214 -10.10 -0.01 -7.13
C THR A 214 -10.99 1.17 -7.54
N LEU A 215 -10.81 2.35 -6.95
CA LEU A 215 -11.53 3.57 -7.34
C LEU A 215 -11.24 3.97 -8.79
N ARG A 216 -10.00 3.76 -9.28
CA ARG A 216 -9.67 3.99 -10.68
C ARG A 216 -10.35 2.97 -11.59
N LEU A 217 -10.42 1.70 -11.19
CA LEU A 217 -11.20 0.67 -11.90
C LEU A 217 -12.69 1.04 -11.97
N MET A 218 -13.27 1.53 -10.87
CA MET A 218 -14.66 2.02 -10.84
C MET A 218 -14.90 3.13 -11.87
N GLN A 219 -13.95 4.06 -12.03
CA GLN A 219 -14.04 5.11 -13.06
C GLN A 219 -13.97 4.59 -14.50
N LEU A 220 -13.35 3.42 -14.72
CA LEU A 220 -13.37 2.72 -16.01
C LEU A 220 -14.67 1.91 -16.22
N ALA A 221 -15.42 1.64 -15.14
CA ALA A 221 -16.72 0.99 -15.13
C ALA A 221 -16.80 -0.30 -15.96
N PRO A 222 -15.92 -1.29 -15.74
CA PRO A 222 -16.04 -2.60 -16.39
C PRO A 222 -17.41 -3.22 -16.06
N PRO A 223 -18.18 -3.65 -17.07
CA PRO A 223 -19.58 -4.09 -16.88
C PRO A 223 -19.72 -5.36 -16.03
N GLU A 224 -18.67 -6.15 -15.89
CA GLU A 224 -18.64 -7.39 -15.11
C GLU A 224 -18.55 -7.13 -13.60
N VAL A 225 -18.07 -5.96 -13.18
CA VAL A 225 -17.83 -5.68 -11.75
C VAL A 225 -19.10 -5.14 -11.08
N ALA A 226 -19.59 -5.90 -10.11
CA ALA A 226 -20.88 -5.71 -9.46
C ALA A 226 -20.76 -5.22 -8.00
N GLY A 227 -19.56 -5.17 -7.42
CA GLY A 227 -19.38 -4.65 -6.07
C GLY A 227 -17.92 -4.38 -5.74
N TYR A 228 -17.70 -3.43 -4.85
CA TYR A 228 -16.38 -2.92 -4.48
C TYR A 228 -16.26 -2.90 -2.95
N VAL A 229 -15.16 -3.43 -2.43
CA VAL A 229 -14.79 -3.32 -1.01
C VAL A 229 -13.51 -2.52 -0.91
N LEU A 230 -13.53 -1.45 -0.12
CA LEU A 230 -12.41 -0.53 0.05
C LEU A 230 -12.01 -0.52 1.53
N GLU A 231 -10.85 -1.07 1.85
CA GLU A 231 -10.33 -1.14 3.23
C GLU A 231 -9.11 -0.25 3.40
N GLY A 232 -9.08 0.60 4.43
CA GLY A 232 -7.96 1.51 4.68
C GLY A 232 -7.84 2.57 3.59
N ILE A 233 -8.67 3.61 3.64
CA ILE A 233 -8.83 4.56 2.53
C ILE A 233 -7.62 5.51 2.41
N SER A 234 -6.83 5.34 1.34
CA SER A 234 -5.64 6.16 1.03
C SER A 234 -5.85 7.18 -0.11
N TYR A 235 -7.08 7.31 -0.61
CA TYR A 235 -7.39 8.22 -1.72
C TYR A 235 -8.86 8.68 -1.66
N THR A 236 -9.08 10.00 -1.76
CA THR A 236 -10.40 10.63 -1.62
C THR A 236 -10.72 11.52 -2.82
N PRO A 237 -10.92 10.95 -4.01
CA PRO A 237 -11.15 11.71 -5.23
C PRO A 237 -12.49 12.44 -5.19
N GLY A 238 -12.54 13.65 -5.76
CA GLY A 238 -13.72 14.52 -5.71
C GLY A 238 -13.82 15.34 -4.42
N ALA A 239 -12.99 15.04 -3.41
CA ALA A 239 -12.90 15.85 -2.21
C ALA A 239 -12.22 17.21 -2.48
N PRO A 240 -12.58 18.26 -1.73
CA PRO A 240 -11.84 19.52 -1.75
C PRO A 240 -10.40 19.30 -1.25
N ALA A 241 -9.46 20.13 -1.71
CA ALA A 241 -8.03 19.96 -1.44
C ALA A 241 -7.69 19.84 0.06
N ASN A 242 -8.38 20.56 0.95
CA ASN A 242 -8.13 20.48 2.39
C ASN A 242 -8.63 19.19 3.06
N LYS A 243 -9.45 18.39 2.36
CA LYS A 243 -9.92 17.07 2.80
C LYS A 243 -9.34 15.93 1.96
N PHE A 244 -8.55 16.25 0.94
CA PHE A 244 -7.92 15.25 0.09
C PHE A 244 -6.82 14.51 0.86
N PHE A 245 -6.72 13.19 0.67
CA PHE A 245 -5.61 12.41 1.22
C PHE A 245 -4.31 12.77 0.50
N TYR A 246 -3.44 13.52 1.18
CA TYR A 246 -2.10 13.81 0.70
C TYR A 246 -1.09 13.09 1.57
N THR A 247 -0.12 12.42 0.95
CA THR A 247 0.98 11.76 1.69
C THR A 247 1.85 12.77 2.44
N SER A 248 1.89 14.03 2.01
CA SER A 248 2.57 15.11 2.76
C SER A 248 1.90 15.49 4.09
N ASN A 249 0.74 14.90 4.42
CA ASN A 249 0.10 15.01 5.73
C ASN A 249 0.34 13.78 6.62
N TRP A 250 1.23 12.85 6.23
CA TRP A 250 1.51 11.60 6.95
C TRP A 250 1.72 11.81 8.46
N ASP A 251 2.58 12.75 8.86
CA ASP A 251 2.80 13.02 10.28
C ASP A 251 1.54 13.50 11.00
N THR A 252 0.74 14.34 10.34
CA THR A 252 -0.54 14.80 10.89
C THR A 252 -1.53 13.65 11.04
N HIS A 253 -1.50 12.66 10.14
CA HIS A 253 -2.33 11.45 10.25
C HIS A 253 -1.98 10.68 11.52
N PHE A 254 -0.69 10.43 11.74
CA PHE A 254 -0.20 9.77 12.94
C PHE A 254 -0.46 10.58 14.20
N GLY A 255 -0.28 11.90 14.16
CA GLY A 255 -0.58 12.80 15.28
C GLY A 255 -2.04 12.70 15.72
N ASP A 256 -2.98 12.82 14.78
CA ASP A 256 -4.42 12.74 15.07
C ASP A 256 -4.81 11.39 15.72
N VAL A 257 -4.27 10.29 15.19
CA VAL A 257 -4.57 8.94 15.69
C VAL A 257 -3.85 8.66 17.00
N GLY A 258 -2.62 9.15 17.16
CA GLY A 258 -1.85 9.04 18.40
C GLY A 258 -2.54 9.73 19.57
N GLU A 259 -3.10 10.93 19.36
CA GLU A 259 -3.93 11.60 20.38
C GLU A 259 -5.18 10.79 20.73
N THR A 260 -5.84 10.24 19.71
CA THR A 260 -7.03 9.38 19.91
C THR A 260 -6.67 8.14 20.74
N PHE A 261 -5.56 7.48 20.42
CA PHE A 261 -5.06 6.32 21.16
C PHE A 261 -4.69 6.68 22.61
N MET A 262 -3.92 7.75 22.83
CA MET A 262 -3.50 8.15 24.18
C MET A 262 -4.68 8.52 25.08
N ALA A 263 -5.75 9.10 24.51
CA ALA A 263 -6.98 9.38 25.25
C ALA A 263 -7.68 8.11 25.79
N LEU A 264 -7.46 6.94 25.16
CA LEU A 264 -8.02 5.67 25.64
C LEU A 264 -7.37 5.19 26.95
N CYS A 265 -6.16 5.67 27.29
CA CYS A 265 -5.50 5.37 28.57
C CYS A 265 -6.39 5.77 29.77
N ASP A 266 -7.21 6.82 29.66
CA ASP A 266 -8.12 7.25 30.73
C ASP A 266 -9.29 6.28 30.99
N SER A 267 -9.58 5.42 30.01
CA SER A 267 -10.61 4.39 30.06
C SER A 267 -10.06 3.03 30.52
N ASP A 268 -8.73 2.85 30.46
CA ASP A 268 -8.03 1.67 30.98
C ASP A 268 -7.59 1.90 32.44
N SER A 269 -7.93 1.00 33.35
CA SER A 269 -7.69 1.22 34.78
C SER A 269 -6.23 1.19 35.19
N ASP A 270 -5.42 0.33 34.54
CA ASP A 270 -4.00 0.22 34.88
C ASP A 270 -3.26 1.43 34.32
N CYS A 271 -3.44 1.72 33.03
CA CYS A 271 -2.84 2.87 32.37
C CYS A 271 -3.18 4.18 33.11
N LYS A 272 -4.46 4.42 33.39
CA LYS A 272 -4.91 5.61 34.13
C LYS A 272 -4.21 5.77 35.47
N THR A 273 -4.05 4.69 36.24
CA THR A 273 -3.41 4.75 37.57
C THR A 273 -1.94 5.15 37.48
N ARG A 274 -1.25 4.82 36.39
CA ARG A 274 0.17 5.15 36.17
C ARG A 274 0.42 6.61 35.80
N PHE A 275 -0.54 7.28 35.16
CA PHE A 275 -0.37 8.65 34.66
C PHE A 275 -1.04 9.72 35.52
N GLN A 276 -2.03 9.34 36.35
CA GLN A 276 -2.74 10.29 37.22
C GLN A 276 -1.79 11.11 38.11
N PRO A 277 -2.07 12.42 38.29
CA PRO A 277 -3.25 13.16 37.83
C PRO A 277 -3.18 13.66 36.38
N ASP A 278 -2.06 13.43 35.69
CA ASP A 278 -1.82 13.92 34.31
C ASP A 278 -2.42 12.95 33.28
N LEU A 279 -2.61 13.42 32.04
CA LEU A 279 -2.93 12.55 30.90
C LEU A 279 -1.65 11.96 30.31
N LEU A 280 -1.74 10.77 29.70
CA LEU A 280 -0.61 10.17 28.97
C LEU A 280 -0.02 11.14 27.92
N SER A 281 -0.89 11.83 27.18
CA SER A 281 -0.50 12.82 26.17
C SER A 281 0.29 14.00 26.76
N ASP A 282 -0.11 14.49 27.94
CA ASP A 282 0.59 15.58 28.65
C ASP A 282 1.97 15.12 29.15
N VAL A 283 2.05 13.89 29.66
CA VAL A 283 3.32 13.32 30.11
C VAL A 283 4.28 13.12 28.94
N LEU A 284 3.81 12.58 27.82
CA LEU A 284 4.62 12.42 26.62
C LEU A 284 5.12 13.78 26.10
N GLN A 285 4.26 14.81 26.11
CA GLN A 285 4.67 16.18 25.76
C GLN A 285 5.83 16.65 26.65
N GLY A 286 5.73 16.44 27.96
CA GLY A 286 6.78 16.80 28.91
C GLY A 286 8.10 16.04 28.67
N VAL A 287 8.03 14.75 28.33
CA VAL A 287 9.21 13.94 27.95
C VAL A 287 9.86 14.49 26.69
N ILE A 288 9.06 14.78 25.67
CA ILE A 288 9.52 15.39 24.41
C ILE A 288 10.25 16.72 24.67
N GLU A 289 9.66 17.61 25.47
CA GLU A 289 10.25 18.90 25.80
C GLU A 289 11.55 18.76 26.60
N GLN A 290 11.65 17.76 27.48
CA GLN A 290 12.88 17.47 28.20
C GLN A 290 13.99 17.00 27.26
N LEU A 291 13.67 16.14 26.30
CA LEU A 291 14.62 15.67 25.29
C LEU A 291 15.08 16.81 24.37
N ASP A 292 14.17 17.71 23.97
CA ASP A 292 14.51 18.89 23.15
C ASP A 292 15.42 19.86 23.90
N ASN A 293 15.16 20.11 25.19
CA ASN A 293 15.92 21.06 26.00
C ASN A 293 17.24 20.46 26.53
N ASN A 294 17.33 19.14 26.69
CA ASN A 294 18.49 18.45 27.21
C ASN A 294 18.76 17.12 26.47
N PRO A 295 19.21 17.19 25.20
CA PRO A 295 19.40 16.00 24.36
C PRO A 295 20.51 15.06 24.86
N ASN A 296 21.42 15.54 25.72
CA ASN A 296 22.50 14.75 26.31
C ASN A 296 22.15 14.24 27.73
N SER A 297 20.87 14.17 28.08
CA SER A 297 20.42 13.45 29.28
C SER A 297 20.66 11.94 29.10
N THR A 298 20.67 11.17 30.19
CA THR A 298 20.84 9.70 30.12
C THR A 298 19.89 9.04 29.10
N CYS A 299 18.60 9.38 29.14
CA CYS A 299 17.63 8.87 28.18
C CYS A 299 17.79 9.49 26.78
N GLY A 300 18.25 10.75 26.69
CA GLY A 300 18.57 11.37 25.41
C GLY A 300 19.73 10.66 24.68
N GLU A 301 20.83 10.40 25.39
CA GLU A 301 21.98 9.66 24.85
C GLU A 301 21.62 8.22 24.50
N LEU A 302 20.79 7.56 25.31
CA LEU A 302 20.27 6.22 25.02
C LEU A 302 19.52 6.18 23.68
N ILE A 303 18.56 7.09 23.49
CA ILE A 303 17.75 7.14 22.29
C ILE A 303 18.63 7.47 21.07
N SER A 304 19.47 8.50 21.17
CA SER A 304 20.39 8.86 20.07
C SER A 304 21.47 7.82 19.81
N GLY A 305 21.78 6.94 20.76
CA GLY A 305 22.68 5.80 20.53
C GLY A 305 22.12 4.78 19.54
N THR A 306 20.83 4.85 19.21
CA THR A 306 20.13 3.92 18.31
C THR A 306 19.65 4.58 17.01
N SER A 307 19.84 5.90 16.84
CA SER A 307 19.32 6.67 15.70
C SER A 307 20.15 7.92 15.42
N ASP A 308 20.31 8.28 14.15
CA ASP A 308 20.97 9.54 13.73
C ASP A 308 20.09 10.79 13.94
N LEU A 309 18.86 10.62 14.41
CA LEU A 309 17.93 11.70 14.69
C LEU A 309 18.16 12.32 16.07
N PRO A 310 17.73 13.59 16.28
CA PRO A 310 17.60 14.14 17.62
C PRO A 310 16.74 13.22 18.51
N PRO A 311 17.03 13.09 19.83
CA PRO A 311 16.34 12.10 20.68
C PRO A 311 14.80 12.21 20.65
N SER A 312 14.27 13.43 20.63
CA SER A 312 12.82 13.66 20.58
C SER A 312 12.20 13.27 19.23
N HIS A 313 12.96 13.34 18.14
CA HIS A 313 12.55 12.89 16.81
C HIS A 313 12.56 11.36 16.72
N ALA A 314 13.62 10.73 17.23
CA ALA A 314 13.71 9.28 17.33
C ALA A 314 12.59 8.70 18.21
N LEU A 315 12.25 9.36 19.33
CA LEU A 315 11.11 8.98 20.16
C LEU A 315 9.78 9.01 19.39
N ARG A 316 9.48 10.10 18.67
CA ARG A 316 8.26 10.21 17.84
C ARG A 316 8.17 9.09 16.81
N SER A 317 9.32 8.77 16.20
CA SER A 317 9.47 7.71 15.20
C SER A 317 9.17 6.35 15.78
N ALA A 318 9.83 5.99 16.89
CA ALA A 318 9.62 4.71 17.55
C ALA A 318 8.19 4.52 18.05
N LEU A 319 7.59 5.56 18.65
CA LEU A 319 6.19 5.50 19.10
C LEU A 319 5.21 5.46 17.91
N GLY A 320 5.53 6.15 16.81
CA GLY A 320 4.75 6.08 15.57
C GLY A 320 4.77 4.68 14.97
N THR A 321 5.93 4.04 14.90
CA THR A 321 6.06 2.64 14.44
C THR A 321 5.27 1.69 15.34
N ALA A 322 5.39 1.83 16.67
CA ALA A 322 4.62 1.02 17.60
C ALA A 322 3.10 1.23 17.46
N LEU A 323 2.65 2.44 17.13
CA LEU A 323 1.22 2.75 16.96
C LEU A 323 0.56 1.98 15.81
N MET A 324 1.34 1.55 14.82
CA MET A 324 0.83 0.91 13.59
C MET A 324 0.30 -0.50 13.84
N ASP A 325 0.78 -1.20 14.87
CA ASP A 325 0.41 -2.58 15.16
C ASP A 325 -0.31 -2.69 16.51
N SER A 326 -1.27 -3.61 16.58
CA SER A 326 -2.22 -3.67 17.69
C SER A 326 -1.59 -4.16 19.00
N ASP A 327 -0.53 -4.95 18.90
CA ASP A 327 0.19 -5.52 20.03
C ASP A 327 1.32 -4.59 20.50
N THR A 328 2.14 -4.09 19.58
CA THR A 328 3.27 -3.20 19.91
C THR A 328 2.82 -1.82 20.41
N ARG A 329 1.65 -1.31 20.00
CA ARG A 329 1.13 -0.03 20.55
C ARG A 329 0.86 -0.09 22.05
N THR A 330 0.65 -1.29 22.62
CA THR A 330 0.50 -1.47 24.08
C THR A 330 1.77 -1.10 24.85
N LEU A 331 2.94 -1.07 24.19
CA LEU A 331 4.21 -0.65 24.78
C LEU A 331 4.32 0.87 24.94
N ILE A 332 3.49 1.65 24.24
CA ILE A 332 3.58 3.12 24.23
C ILE A 332 3.45 3.71 25.65
N PRO A 333 2.38 3.42 26.44
CA PRO A 333 2.30 3.95 27.80
C PRO A 333 3.49 3.52 28.68
N PRO A 334 3.89 2.24 28.75
CA PRO A 334 5.09 1.82 29.47
C PRO A 334 6.38 2.57 29.08
N VAL A 335 6.63 2.78 27.79
CA VAL A 335 7.80 3.56 27.32
C VAL A 335 7.74 4.99 27.86
N VAL A 336 6.59 5.66 27.75
CA VAL A 336 6.41 7.03 28.26
C VAL A 336 6.59 7.09 29.78
N TYR A 337 6.07 6.12 30.51
CA TYR A 337 6.22 6.02 31.96
C TYR A 337 7.70 5.92 32.36
N ARG A 338 8.44 5.02 31.72
CA ARG A 338 9.87 4.79 31.99
C ARG A 338 10.72 5.99 31.58
N LEU A 339 10.40 6.65 30.46
CA LEU A 339 11.10 7.88 30.05
C LEU A 339 10.83 9.06 30.98
N LYS A 340 9.63 9.18 31.55
CA LYS A 340 9.34 10.19 32.59
C LYS A 340 10.19 9.96 33.84
N ARG A 341 10.40 8.69 34.22
CA ARG A 341 11.23 8.29 35.37
C ARG A 341 12.73 8.45 35.08
N CYS A 342 13.17 8.06 33.89
CA CYS A 342 14.54 8.08 33.39
C CYS A 342 15.59 7.63 34.44
N SER A 343 15.34 6.49 35.08
CA SER A 343 16.22 5.93 36.11
C SER A 343 17.22 4.92 35.53
N PRO A 344 18.34 4.61 36.21
CA PRO A 344 19.27 3.57 35.75
C PRO A 344 18.61 2.21 35.47
N GLU A 345 17.55 1.88 36.20
CA GLU A 345 16.77 0.65 36.04
C GLU A 345 15.97 0.61 34.72
N ASP A 346 15.75 1.77 34.08
CA ASP A 346 15.05 1.88 32.80
C ASP A 346 15.98 1.73 31.59
N ALA A 347 17.28 1.93 31.77
CA ALA A 347 18.22 2.11 30.66
C ALA A 347 18.27 0.87 29.74
N ASP A 348 18.43 -0.33 30.29
CA ASP A 348 18.53 -1.54 29.47
C ASP A 348 17.19 -1.90 28.81
N VAL A 349 16.07 -1.69 29.52
CA VAL A 349 14.71 -1.93 29.00
C VAL A 349 14.40 -0.99 27.82
N LEU A 350 14.66 0.31 27.99
CA LEU A 350 14.45 1.29 26.93
C LEU A 350 15.41 1.06 25.76
N THR A 351 16.67 0.69 26.03
CA THR A 351 17.64 0.37 24.97
C THR A 351 17.15 -0.80 24.12
N GLN A 352 16.64 -1.85 24.76
CA GLN A 352 16.04 -2.99 24.06
C GLN A 352 14.86 -2.53 23.20
N PHE A 353 13.97 -1.69 23.73
CA PHE A 353 12.81 -1.19 22.97
C PHE A 353 13.24 -0.45 21.70
N PHE A 354 14.12 0.55 21.82
CA PHE A 354 14.56 1.33 20.66
C PHE A 354 15.34 0.48 19.67
N THR A 355 16.14 -0.48 20.15
CA THR A 355 16.86 -1.43 19.28
C THR A 355 15.88 -2.31 18.52
N SER A 356 14.90 -2.93 19.20
CA SER A 356 13.91 -3.83 18.59
C SER A 356 12.99 -3.12 17.60
N VAL A 357 12.52 -1.90 17.95
CA VAL A 357 11.69 -1.11 17.03
C VAL A 357 12.47 -0.71 15.78
N ASN A 358 13.75 -0.32 15.93
CA ASN A 358 14.58 0.04 14.78
C ASN A 358 14.93 -1.18 13.93
N SER A 359 15.23 -2.34 14.55
CA SER A 359 15.56 -3.57 13.81
C SER A 359 14.37 -4.18 13.07
N ASN A 360 13.16 -4.06 13.62
CA ASN A 360 11.95 -4.52 12.95
C ASN A 360 11.66 -3.75 11.65
N GLY A 361 12.14 -2.50 11.53
CA GLY A 361 12.10 -1.75 10.28
C GLY A 361 13.12 -2.21 9.22
N GLU A 362 14.18 -2.93 9.61
CA GLU A 362 15.29 -3.32 8.72
C GLU A 362 15.23 -4.78 8.23
N THR A 363 14.30 -5.59 8.77
CA THR A 363 14.25 -7.02 8.48
C THR A 363 13.68 -7.25 7.08
N LYS A 364 14.56 -7.58 6.12
CA LYS A 364 14.15 -7.92 4.75
C LYS A 364 13.55 -9.32 4.70
N SER A 365 12.29 -9.41 4.28
CA SER A 365 11.64 -10.69 4.00
C SER A 365 12.03 -11.18 2.60
N GLN A 366 11.65 -12.43 2.27
CA GLN A 366 11.77 -12.91 0.89
C GLN A 366 10.91 -12.08 -0.08
N ASP A 367 9.84 -11.45 0.43
CA ASP A 367 8.95 -10.59 -0.35
C ASP A 367 9.58 -9.24 -0.72
N SER A 368 10.58 -8.76 0.04
CA SER A 368 11.24 -7.49 -0.23
C SER A 368 11.90 -7.41 -1.62
N VAL A 369 12.16 -8.53 -2.29
CA VAL A 369 12.68 -8.55 -3.68
C VAL A 369 11.61 -8.26 -4.73
N PHE A 370 10.34 -8.35 -4.35
CA PHE A 370 9.16 -8.09 -5.19
C PHE A 370 8.60 -6.67 -5.01
N GLU A 371 9.11 -5.93 -4.03
CA GLU A 371 8.76 -4.54 -3.81
C GLU A 371 9.37 -3.62 -4.89
N SER A 372 8.64 -2.56 -5.25
CA SER A 372 9.11 -1.51 -6.16
C SER A 372 9.03 -0.13 -5.50
N PRO A 373 10.08 0.28 -4.75
CA PRO A 373 10.17 1.63 -4.19
C PRO A 373 10.15 2.74 -5.25
N LEU A 374 10.67 2.44 -6.45
CA LEU A 374 10.65 3.37 -7.57
C LEU A 374 9.23 3.57 -8.14
N LEU A 375 8.44 2.51 -8.24
CA LEU A 375 7.02 2.63 -8.63
C LEU A 375 6.23 3.37 -7.55
N ASN A 376 6.50 3.06 -6.27
CA ASN A 376 5.90 3.76 -5.14
C ASN A 376 6.08 5.28 -5.31
N ASN A 377 7.32 5.72 -5.49
CA ASN A 377 7.65 7.13 -5.67
C ASN A 377 7.02 7.72 -6.95
N LEU A 378 7.04 6.99 -8.07
CA LEU A 378 6.39 7.43 -9.32
C LEU A 378 4.91 7.76 -9.07
N ILE A 379 4.18 6.87 -8.42
CA ILE A 379 2.73 6.99 -8.19
C ILE A 379 2.44 8.04 -7.12
N VAL A 380 3.07 7.94 -5.95
CA VAL A 380 2.85 8.86 -4.81
C VAL A 380 3.12 10.30 -5.24
N TYR A 381 4.25 10.56 -5.91
CA TYR A 381 4.61 11.92 -6.34
C TYR A 381 3.71 12.44 -7.46
N SER A 382 3.15 11.56 -8.29
CA SER A 382 2.23 11.92 -9.37
C SER A 382 0.81 12.20 -8.88
N GLU A 383 0.29 11.38 -7.98
CA GLU A 383 -1.14 11.33 -7.65
C GLU A 383 -1.45 11.88 -6.26
N MET A 384 -0.57 11.64 -5.27
CA MET A 384 -0.87 11.75 -3.84
C MET A 384 -0.07 12.85 -3.11
N THR A 385 0.84 13.54 -3.79
CA THR A 385 1.59 14.67 -3.19
C THR A 385 0.90 16.01 -3.47
N GLU A 386 0.88 16.89 -2.47
CA GLU A 386 0.50 18.31 -2.62
C GLU A 386 1.37 18.97 -3.72
N ARG A 387 0.74 19.71 -4.64
CA ARG A 387 1.46 20.45 -5.71
C ARG A 387 0.98 21.91 -5.74
N PRO A 388 1.86 22.92 -5.55
CA PRO A 388 3.29 22.78 -5.27
C PRO A 388 3.56 22.10 -3.92
N ARG A 389 4.72 21.43 -3.79
CA ARG A 389 5.08 20.76 -2.53
C ARG A 389 5.23 21.79 -1.39
N PRO A 390 4.72 21.50 -0.17
CA PRO A 390 4.96 22.32 1.00
C PRO A 390 6.45 22.58 1.28
N SER A 391 6.77 23.71 1.91
CA SER A 391 8.15 24.03 2.30
C SER A 391 8.68 23.08 3.38
N MET A 392 10.00 22.92 3.46
CA MET A 392 10.65 22.15 4.53
C MET A 392 10.21 22.57 5.92
N SER A 393 10.07 23.88 6.16
CA SER A 393 9.62 24.38 7.46
C SER A 393 8.21 23.92 7.78
N LYS A 394 7.29 23.88 6.80
CA LYS A 394 5.91 23.46 7.04
C LYS A 394 5.84 21.95 7.30
N LEU A 395 6.59 21.17 6.54
CA LEU A 395 6.69 19.73 6.74
C LEU A 395 7.26 19.40 8.13
N LYS A 396 8.42 20.00 8.47
CA LYS A 396 9.04 19.85 9.79
C LYS A 396 8.07 20.22 10.93
N THR A 397 7.28 21.28 10.76
CA THR A 397 6.25 21.64 11.74
C THR A 397 5.18 20.56 11.89
N ARG A 398 4.68 19.97 10.80
CA ARG A 398 3.72 18.85 10.86
C ARG A 398 4.27 17.66 11.67
N PHE A 399 5.55 17.33 11.47
CA PHE A 399 6.24 16.32 12.25
C PHE A 399 6.37 16.72 13.73
N THR A 400 6.91 17.90 14.03
CA THR A 400 7.20 18.31 15.42
C THR A 400 5.94 18.58 16.25
N ASP A 401 4.85 19.01 15.60
CA ASP A 401 3.54 19.22 16.23
C ASP A 401 2.85 17.88 16.59
N SER A 402 3.32 16.76 16.02
CA SER A 402 2.82 15.42 16.31
C SER A 402 3.67 14.76 17.39
N LYS A 403 3.03 14.08 18.35
CA LYS A 403 3.74 13.34 19.42
C LYS A 403 4.22 11.96 18.99
N MET A 404 3.65 11.43 17.91
CA MET A 404 3.98 10.14 17.30
C MET A 404 3.90 10.31 15.79
N SER A 405 4.89 9.79 15.06
CA SER A 405 4.85 9.69 13.60
C SER A 405 5.94 8.74 13.13
N SER A 406 5.62 7.76 12.27
CA SER A 406 6.63 6.90 11.66
C SER A 406 7.45 7.62 10.58
N GLY A 407 7.08 8.84 10.18
CA GLY A 407 7.73 9.59 9.11
C GLY A 407 9.13 10.10 9.44
N GLY A 408 9.70 9.84 10.63
CA GLY A 408 11.15 9.93 10.87
C GLY A 408 11.83 11.30 10.74
N GLY A 409 11.12 12.39 10.44
CA GLY A 409 11.76 13.58 9.86
C GLY A 409 12.32 13.35 8.45
N GLU A 410 11.87 12.29 7.77
CA GLU A 410 12.07 11.98 6.34
C GLU A 410 11.58 13.09 5.41
N ASP A 411 10.99 14.16 5.94
CA ASP A 411 10.74 15.39 5.20
C ASP A 411 11.95 15.86 4.40
N LEU A 412 13.17 15.68 4.92
CA LEU A 412 14.41 16.06 4.23
C LEU A 412 14.73 15.08 3.09
N SER A 413 14.94 13.79 3.38
CA SER A 413 15.27 12.76 2.39
C SER A 413 14.19 12.66 1.30
N SER A 414 12.92 12.63 1.70
CA SER A 414 11.77 12.59 0.79
C SER A 414 11.61 13.88 0.00
N ALA A 415 12.05 15.04 0.50
CA ALA A 415 12.06 16.29 -0.29
C ALA A 415 13.16 16.27 -1.35
N TYR A 416 14.36 15.79 -1.02
CA TYR A 416 15.43 15.61 -2.00
C TYR A 416 15.02 14.62 -3.09
N GLN A 417 14.52 13.45 -2.70
CA GLN A 417 14.00 12.44 -3.64
C GLN A 417 12.89 13.05 -4.50
N TYR A 418 11.87 13.66 -3.90
CA TYR A 418 10.79 14.30 -4.65
C TYR A 418 11.29 15.35 -5.64
N CYS A 419 12.18 16.26 -5.23
CA CYS A 419 12.68 17.31 -6.12
C CYS A 419 13.56 16.74 -7.23
N ALA A 420 14.33 15.69 -6.95
CA ALA A 420 15.14 15.00 -7.95
C ALA A 420 14.24 14.26 -8.96
N LEU A 421 13.27 13.46 -8.51
CA LEU A 421 12.38 12.70 -9.38
C LEU A 421 11.41 13.61 -10.15
N SER A 422 10.74 14.55 -9.47
CA SER A 422 9.67 15.35 -10.07
C SER A 422 10.17 16.51 -10.93
N LYS A 423 11.37 17.03 -10.65
CA LYS A 423 11.90 18.27 -11.22
C LYS A 423 10.93 19.45 -11.08
N GLU A 424 10.10 19.46 -10.03
CA GLU A 424 9.11 20.51 -9.78
C GLU A 424 9.78 21.90 -9.74
N LYS A 425 9.12 22.90 -10.32
CA LYS A 425 9.54 24.30 -10.26
C LYS A 425 8.88 24.99 -9.06
N SER A 426 9.43 24.74 -7.88
CA SER A 426 9.01 25.36 -6.62
C SER A 426 10.21 25.91 -5.87
N ALA A 427 9.97 26.87 -4.97
CA ALA A 427 11.04 27.49 -4.18
C ALA A 427 11.89 26.45 -3.43
N LEU A 428 11.25 25.38 -2.93
CA LEU A 428 11.92 24.25 -2.30
C LEU A 428 12.86 23.53 -3.26
N CYS A 429 12.36 23.08 -4.42
CA CYS A 429 13.18 22.32 -5.34
C CYS A 429 14.26 23.15 -6.03
N ASP A 430 14.02 24.45 -6.22
CA ASP A 430 15.04 25.40 -6.69
C ASP A 430 16.16 25.60 -5.64
N GLU A 431 15.83 25.60 -4.34
CA GLU A 431 16.81 25.66 -3.24
C GLU A 431 17.65 24.38 -3.16
N LEU A 432 17.02 23.20 -3.22
CA LEU A 432 17.72 21.92 -3.13
C LEU A 432 18.57 21.61 -4.38
N ASN A 433 18.17 22.13 -5.55
CA ASN A 433 18.90 22.04 -6.81
C ASN A 433 19.34 20.60 -7.22
N VAL A 434 18.52 19.60 -6.90
CA VAL A 434 18.75 18.19 -7.26
C VAL A 434 17.99 17.74 -8.51
N GLY A 435 17.02 18.53 -8.98
CA GLY A 435 16.23 18.27 -10.19
C GLY A 435 16.88 18.77 -11.50
N THR A 436 18.15 19.18 -11.48
CA THR A 436 18.85 19.76 -12.64
C THR A 436 19.67 18.72 -13.39
N TYR A 437 19.03 18.00 -14.30
CA TYR A 437 19.65 17.05 -15.23
C TYR A 437 18.87 16.99 -16.55
N ASP A 438 19.45 16.43 -17.61
CA ASP A 438 18.89 16.50 -18.98
C ASP A 438 17.69 15.57 -19.21
N ALA A 439 17.69 14.39 -18.59
CA ALA A 439 16.62 13.39 -18.73
C ALA A 439 15.25 13.87 -18.20
N ASN A 440 14.17 13.20 -18.63
CA ASN A 440 12.81 13.49 -18.19
C ASN A 440 12.62 13.27 -16.68
N ALA A 441 11.63 13.92 -16.09
CA ALA A 441 11.24 13.68 -14.70
C ALA A 441 10.65 12.27 -14.53
N ILE A 442 10.92 11.64 -13.39
CA ILE A 442 10.32 10.36 -12.97
C ILE A 442 8.99 10.64 -12.25
N VAL A 443 8.07 11.29 -12.97
CA VAL A 443 6.67 11.52 -12.61
C VAL A 443 5.85 11.54 -13.88
N TYR A 444 4.56 11.26 -13.78
CA TYR A 444 3.64 11.39 -14.90
C TYR A 444 2.60 12.49 -14.66
N LYS A 445 1.97 12.93 -15.74
CA LYS A 445 0.91 13.95 -15.67
C LYS A 445 -0.40 13.32 -15.20
N ARG A 446 -1.04 13.95 -14.22
CA ARG A 446 -2.41 13.66 -13.80
C ARG A 446 -3.35 13.72 -15.00
N ASP A 447 -4.14 12.68 -15.19
CA ASP A 447 -5.06 12.56 -16.30
C ASP A 447 -6.47 13.04 -15.93
N GLN A 448 -7.45 12.74 -16.79
CA GLN A 448 -8.84 13.15 -16.61
C GLN A 448 -9.53 12.51 -15.40
N TYR A 449 -8.97 11.46 -14.80
CA TYR A 449 -9.55 10.72 -13.68
C TYR A 449 -9.04 11.20 -12.32
N TRP A 450 -7.90 11.91 -12.30
CA TRP A 450 -7.33 12.44 -11.06
C TRP A 450 -8.28 13.42 -10.37
N ASN A 451 -8.50 13.18 -9.07
CA ASN A 451 -9.40 13.94 -8.21
C ASN A 451 -10.79 14.20 -8.81
N LYS A 452 -11.33 13.24 -9.57
CA LYS A 452 -12.72 13.28 -10.04
C LYS A 452 -13.60 12.41 -9.18
N THR A 453 -14.75 12.95 -8.80
CA THR A 453 -15.84 12.18 -8.19
C THR A 453 -16.04 10.86 -8.91
N VAL A 454 -16.10 9.78 -8.14
CA VAL A 454 -16.32 8.43 -8.64
C VAL A 454 -17.80 8.13 -8.51
N ALA A 455 -18.44 7.82 -9.63
CA ALA A 455 -19.83 7.38 -9.64
C ALA A 455 -19.90 5.87 -9.37
N ILE A 456 -20.83 5.48 -8.51
CA ILE A 456 -21.16 4.08 -8.28
C ILE A 456 -21.95 3.59 -9.50
N PRO A 457 -21.51 2.52 -10.20
CA PRO A 457 -22.24 1.98 -11.33
C PRO A 457 -23.68 1.59 -10.94
N ASN A 458 -24.66 1.72 -11.85
CA ASN A 458 -26.10 1.51 -11.56
C ASN A 458 -26.46 0.15 -10.92
N ASN A 459 -25.64 -0.88 -11.11
CA ASN A 459 -25.83 -2.22 -10.52
C ASN A 459 -24.67 -2.61 -9.58
N GLY A 460 -23.89 -1.62 -9.15
CA GLY A 460 -22.76 -1.78 -8.25
C GLY A 460 -23.08 -1.22 -6.87
N SER A 461 -22.35 -1.70 -5.87
CA SER A 461 -22.38 -1.20 -4.51
C SER A 461 -20.97 -1.10 -3.93
N VAL A 462 -20.80 -0.28 -2.89
CA VAL A 462 -19.49 -0.02 -2.28
C VAL A 462 -19.55 -0.23 -0.77
N LEU A 463 -18.76 -1.16 -0.25
CA LEU A 463 -18.51 -1.31 1.17
C LEU A 463 -17.16 -0.67 1.52
N LEU A 464 -17.16 0.30 2.44
CA LEU A 464 -15.96 0.90 2.98
C LEU A 464 -15.70 0.34 4.37
N LEU A 465 -14.45 -0.05 4.64
CA LEU A 465 -13.98 -0.55 5.91
C LEU A 465 -12.82 0.33 6.41
N SER A 466 -12.84 0.72 7.69
CA SER A 466 -11.79 1.56 8.27
C SER A 466 -11.55 1.29 9.75
N GLY A 467 -10.29 1.37 10.17
CA GLY A 467 -9.92 1.39 11.59
C GLY A 467 -9.83 2.81 12.13
N LYS A 468 -10.42 3.08 13.30
CA LYS A 468 -10.27 4.39 13.98
C LYS A 468 -8.88 4.58 14.59
N LEU A 469 -8.13 3.50 14.80
CA LEU A 469 -6.75 3.52 15.25
C LEU A 469 -5.76 3.17 14.14
N ASP A 470 -6.13 3.39 12.87
CA ASP A 470 -5.24 3.29 11.71
C ASP A 470 -4.54 4.64 11.47
N PRO A 471 -3.24 4.78 11.78
CA PRO A 471 -2.51 6.02 11.56
C PRO A 471 -2.11 6.26 10.09
N GLN A 472 -2.10 5.22 9.25
CA GLN A 472 -1.67 5.29 7.85
C GLN A 472 -2.80 5.78 6.96
N THR A 473 -4.00 5.22 7.15
CA THR A 473 -5.23 5.60 6.46
C THR A 473 -6.35 5.95 7.43
N PRO A 474 -6.26 7.10 8.14
CA PRO A 474 -7.20 7.43 9.20
C PRO A 474 -8.67 7.43 8.76
N ASP A 475 -9.55 6.92 9.62
CA ASP A 475 -11.00 6.79 9.43
C ASP A 475 -11.69 8.06 8.89
N LYS A 476 -11.15 9.25 9.20
CA LYS A 476 -11.65 10.52 8.63
C LYS A 476 -11.68 10.51 7.10
N TYR A 477 -10.73 9.86 6.44
CA TYR A 477 -10.69 9.77 4.98
C TYR A 477 -11.73 8.81 4.41
N ALA A 478 -12.10 7.77 5.16
CA ALA A 478 -13.20 6.90 4.78
C ALA A 478 -14.54 7.65 4.77
N LYS A 479 -14.77 8.50 5.78
CA LYS A 479 -15.94 9.40 5.81
C LYS A 479 -15.93 10.41 4.66
N VAL A 480 -14.77 11.01 4.37
CA VAL A 480 -14.63 11.95 3.24
C VAL A 480 -14.90 11.25 1.91
N LEU A 481 -14.40 10.03 1.71
CA LEU A 481 -14.67 9.27 0.49
C LEU A 481 -16.14 8.90 0.38
N LEU A 482 -16.75 8.41 1.46
CA LEU A 482 -18.17 8.08 1.51
C LEU A 482 -19.02 9.28 1.05
N ASP A 483 -18.74 10.47 1.57
CA ASP A 483 -19.43 11.71 1.17
C ASP A 483 -19.17 12.09 -0.30
N ALA A 484 -17.96 11.83 -0.81
CA ALA A 484 -17.54 12.22 -2.14
C ALA A 484 -18.01 11.28 -3.26
N LEU A 485 -18.34 10.02 -2.97
CA LEU A 485 -18.87 9.05 -3.93
C LEU A 485 -20.25 9.50 -4.46
N ASP A 486 -20.46 9.41 -5.78
CA ASP A 486 -21.74 9.72 -6.41
C ASP A 486 -22.59 8.44 -6.53
N GLY A 487 -23.63 8.33 -5.70
CA GLY A 487 -24.49 7.15 -5.59
C GLY A 487 -24.85 6.83 -4.15
N GLU A 488 -25.98 6.15 -3.94
CA GLU A 488 -26.53 5.83 -2.61
C GLU A 488 -26.19 4.41 -2.13
N GLU A 489 -25.82 3.50 -3.04
CA GLU A 489 -25.47 2.10 -2.72
C GLU A 489 -24.05 2.00 -2.13
N LYS A 490 -23.86 2.61 -0.96
CA LYS A 490 -22.59 2.67 -0.24
C LYS A 490 -22.81 2.61 1.27
N GLU A 491 -21.93 1.90 1.97
CA GLU A 491 -21.93 1.83 3.44
C GLU A 491 -20.50 1.89 3.97
N LEU A 492 -20.31 2.53 5.12
CA LEU A 492 -19.05 2.58 5.85
C LEU A 492 -19.21 1.85 7.19
N ILE A 493 -18.30 0.90 7.45
CA ILE A 493 -18.15 0.25 8.76
C ILE A 493 -16.79 0.66 9.33
N SER A 494 -16.82 1.38 10.46
CA SER A 494 -15.64 1.83 11.19
C SER A 494 -15.41 0.99 12.44
N PHE A 495 -14.24 0.36 12.55
CA PHE A 495 -13.83 -0.42 13.72
C PHE A 495 -13.15 0.46 14.77
N ASP A 496 -13.57 0.36 16.03
CA ASP A 496 -13.14 1.29 17.09
C ASP A 496 -11.65 1.21 17.41
N TYR A 497 -11.06 0.01 17.36
CA TYR A 497 -9.69 -0.22 17.83
C TYR A 497 -8.76 -0.87 16.79
N ALA A 498 -9.24 -1.10 15.57
CA ALA A 498 -8.44 -1.71 14.52
C ALA A 498 -7.33 -0.76 14.04
N THR A 499 -6.16 -1.34 13.78
CA THR A 499 -5.01 -0.72 13.11
C THR A 499 -5.15 -0.77 11.59
N HIS A 500 -4.10 -0.42 10.86
CA HIS A 500 -4.06 -0.56 9.41
C HIS A 500 -4.21 -2.03 9.03
N ASN A 501 -5.22 -2.35 8.23
CA ASN A 501 -5.54 -3.72 7.76
C ASN A 501 -5.85 -4.71 8.90
N GLY A 502 -6.34 -4.20 10.04
CA GLY A 502 -6.99 -4.99 11.08
C GLY A 502 -6.20 -6.20 11.57
N ASP A 503 -4.93 -5.99 11.94
CA ASP A 503 -3.95 -7.02 12.35
C ASP A 503 -4.58 -8.24 13.01
N THR A 504 -4.82 -9.25 12.17
CA THR A 504 -4.73 -10.69 12.37
C THR A 504 -5.33 -11.32 11.12
N TRP A 505 -4.44 -11.71 10.20
CA TRP A 505 -4.72 -12.29 8.89
C TRP A 505 -5.27 -13.73 8.97
N SER A 506 -6.04 -14.02 10.02
CA SER A 506 -6.91 -15.18 10.10
C SER A 506 -8.22 -14.76 10.78
N ARG A 507 -9.28 -14.63 9.98
CA ARG A 507 -10.67 -14.45 10.43
C ARG A 507 -10.99 -13.13 11.12
N SER A 508 -10.53 -12.01 10.54
CA SER A 508 -10.92 -10.67 11.03
C SER A 508 -12.40 -10.39 10.73
N CYS A 509 -13.01 -9.47 11.50
CA CYS A 509 -14.39 -9.03 11.23
C CYS A 509 -14.50 -8.29 9.88
N GLY A 510 -13.44 -7.60 9.44
CA GLY A 510 -13.39 -6.97 8.11
C GLY A 510 -13.49 -8.00 6.97
N GLU A 511 -12.79 -9.12 7.11
CA GLU A 511 -12.88 -10.24 6.17
C GLU A 511 -14.28 -10.88 6.20
N SER A 512 -14.84 -11.11 7.39
CA SER A 512 -16.20 -11.66 7.54
C SER A 512 -17.26 -10.78 6.85
N LEU A 513 -17.15 -9.45 7.01
CA LEU A 513 -18.02 -8.49 6.33
C LEU A 513 -17.82 -8.51 4.81
N THR A 514 -16.58 -8.62 4.35
CA THR A 514 -16.23 -8.75 2.92
C THR A 514 -16.84 -10.01 2.31
N VAL A 515 -16.67 -11.17 2.95
CA VAL A 515 -17.27 -12.44 2.51
C VAL A 515 -18.79 -12.36 2.52
N SER A 516 -19.38 -11.80 3.57
CA SER A 516 -20.83 -11.58 3.66
C SER A 516 -21.35 -10.68 2.54
N PHE A 517 -20.66 -9.57 2.25
CA PHE A 517 -21.00 -8.66 1.15
C PHE A 517 -21.04 -9.39 -0.19
N ILE A 518 -19.99 -10.18 -0.46
CA ILE A 518 -19.82 -10.95 -1.70
C ILE A 518 -20.90 -12.04 -1.81
N ARG A 519 -21.12 -12.84 -0.76
CA ARG A 519 -22.16 -13.88 -0.72
C ARG A 519 -23.55 -13.33 -1.00
N ASN A 520 -23.84 -12.15 -0.47
CA ASN A 520 -25.13 -11.48 -0.65
C ASN A 520 -25.21 -10.67 -1.96
N GLY A 521 -24.29 -10.92 -2.89
CA GLY A 521 -24.34 -10.35 -4.22
C GLY A 521 -24.05 -8.85 -4.26
N GLY A 522 -23.41 -8.29 -3.23
CA GLY A 522 -23.20 -6.86 -3.04
C GLY A 522 -24.35 -6.14 -2.31
N ASN A 523 -25.33 -6.87 -1.76
CA ASN A 523 -26.44 -6.22 -1.03
C ASN A 523 -26.01 -5.79 0.39
N LEU A 524 -25.85 -4.49 0.58
CA LEU A 524 -25.46 -3.86 1.85
C LEU A 524 -26.48 -4.08 2.98
N GLU A 525 -27.79 -4.13 2.65
CA GLU A 525 -28.84 -4.38 3.64
C GLU A 525 -28.77 -5.82 4.19
N SER A 526 -28.18 -6.75 3.44
CA SER A 526 -28.06 -8.17 3.81
C SER A 526 -26.72 -8.52 4.46
N LEU A 527 -25.89 -7.53 4.79
CA LEU A 527 -24.63 -7.79 5.49
C LEU A 527 -24.87 -8.43 6.86
N ASP A 528 -24.30 -9.60 7.07
CA ASP A 528 -24.13 -10.19 8.39
C ASP A 528 -23.10 -9.38 9.17
N ARG A 529 -23.56 -8.72 10.24
CA ARG A 529 -22.79 -7.82 11.10
C ARG A 529 -22.46 -8.46 12.46
N SER A 530 -22.76 -9.74 12.65
CA SER A 530 -22.58 -10.42 13.93
C SER A 530 -21.15 -10.38 14.46
N CYS A 531 -20.13 -10.36 13.58
CA CYS A 531 -18.74 -10.22 14.01
C CYS A 531 -18.44 -8.91 14.74
N LEU A 532 -19.24 -7.86 14.54
CA LEU A 532 -19.07 -6.58 15.25
C LEU A 532 -19.34 -6.72 16.74
N ASP A 533 -20.27 -7.62 17.12
CA ASP A 533 -20.60 -7.92 18.51
C ASP A 533 -19.51 -8.78 19.20
N GLU A 534 -18.65 -9.43 18.41
CA GLU A 534 -17.58 -10.33 18.87
C GLU A 534 -16.21 -9.63 18.94
N MET A 535 -16.11 -8.37 18.51
CA MET A 535 -14.85 -7.65 18.53
C MET A 535 -14.32 -7.49 19.96
N PRO A 536 -13.00 -7.68 20.18
CA PRO A 536 -12.42 -7.57 21.50
C PRO A 536 -12.57 -6.13 22.05
N PRO A 537 -12.77 -5.98 23.36
CA PRO A 537 -12.70 -4.67 24.00
C PRO A 537 -11.27 -4.12 23.89
N PHE A 538 -11.13 -2.81 24.02
CA PHE A 538 -9.82 -2.18 24.11
C PHE A 538 -9.03 -2.75 25.28
N ASN A 539 -7.78 -3.13 25.02
CA ASN A 539 -6.87 -3.71 26.00
C ASN A 539 -5.46 -3.13 25.80
N LEU A 540 -4.87 -2.59 26.86
CA LEU A 540 -3.48 -2.08 26.88
C LEU A 540 -2.51 -3.06 27.56
N THR A 541 -2.96 -4.25 27.93
CA THR A 541 -2.07 -5.29 28.46
C THR A 541 -1.19 -5.79 27.33
N THR A 542 0.12 -5.57 27.45
CA THR A 542 1.11 -6.08 26.49
C THR A 542 1.18 -7.61 26.53
N PRO A 543 1.06 -8.31 25.38
CA PRO A 543 1.31 -9.74 25.31
C PRO A 543 2.72 -10.11 25.79
N ASP A 544 2.87 -11.25 26.48
CA ASP A 544 4.15 -11.65 27.09
C ASP A 544 5.28 -11.77 26.06
N ASP A 545 5.01 -12.33 24.89
CA ASP A 545 5.99 -12.48 23.80
C ASP A 545 6.48 -11.15 23.24
N ILE A 546 5.57 -10.18 23.12
CA ILE A 546 5.89 -8.80 22.71
C ILE A 546 6.67 -8.10 23.82
N LEU A 547 6.24 -8.23 25.06
CA LEU A 547 6.94 -7.67 26.21
C LEU A 547 8.37 -8.21 26.33
N TYR A 548 8.57 -9.51 26.13
CA TYR A 548 9.89 -10.13 26.18
C TYR A 548 10.78 -9.69 25.02
N SER A 549 10.23 -9.63 23.80
CA SER A 549 10.99 -9.27 22.60
C SER A 549 11.41 -7.80 22.60
N PHE A 550 10.55 -6.91 23.07
CA PHE A 550 10.78 -5.47 23.02
C PHE A 550 11.35 -4.88 24.30
N PHE A 551 11.07 -5.43 25.48
CA PHE A 551 11.58 -4.89 26.74
C PHE A 551 12.52 -5.84 27.49
N GLY A 552 12.48 -7.15 27.20
CA GLY A 552 13.28 -8.14 27.92
C GLY A 552 12.96 -8.20 29.41
N THR A 553 11.70 -8.00 29.82
CA THR A 553 11.28 -8.03 31.22
C THR A 553 9.91 -8.69 31.41
N ASN A 554 9.55 -9.03 32.65
CA ASN A 554 8.24 -9.60 32.99
C ASN A 554 7.21 -8.56 33.47
N ASP A 555 7.60 -7.29 33.61
CA ASP A 555 6.70 -6.20 34.00
C ASP A 555 6.99 -4.95 33.17
N ALA A 556 5.99 -4.50 32.42
CA ALA A 556 6.14 -3.43 31.45
C ALA A 556 6.55 -2.08 32.07
N TYR A 557 6.19 -1.79 33.32
CA TYR A 557 6.38 -0.48 33.94
C TYR A 557 7.57 -0.44 34.91
N ASP A 558 7.67 -1.44 35.78
CA ASP A 558 8.58 -1.48 36.92
C ASP A 558 9.53 -2.69 36.90
N GLY A 559 9.41 -3.58 35.92
CA GLY A 559 10.27 -4.75 35.77
C GLY A 559 11.73 -4.41 35.45
N GLU A 560 12.64 -5.23 35.97
CA GLU A 560 14.07 -5.20 35.66
C GLU A 560 14.37 -5.96 34.36
N TYR A 561 15.38 -5.51 33.61
CA TYR A 561 15.83 -6.17 32.39
C TYR A 561 16.43 -7.56 32.68
N ASN A 562 16.07 -8.53 31.85
CA ASN A 562 16.59 -9.89 31.87
C ASN A 562 16.80 -10.38 30.44
N SER A 563 18.05 -10.37 29.99
CA SER A 563 18.44 -10.84 28.65
C SER A 563 18.05 -12.29 28.34
N SER A 564 17.76 -13.11 29.35
CA SER A 564 17.29 -14.49 29.16
C SER A 564 15.86 -14.59 28.62
N LEU A 565 15.08 -13.49 28.71
CA LEU A 565 13.71 -13.43 28.18
C LEU A 565 13.69 -13.04 26.70
N VAL A 566 14.70 -12.31 26.23
CA VAL A 566 14.79 -11.88 24.84
C VAL A 566 15.00 -13.12 23.95
N PRO A 567 14.12 -13.36 22.95
CA PRO A 567 14.29 -14.50 22.05
C PRO A 567 15.66 -14.48 21.36
N SER A 568 16.26 -15.66 21.19
CA SER A 568 17.47 -15.80 20.38
C SER A 568 17.11 -15.53 18.91
N SER A 569 17.84 -14.62 18.27
CA SER A 569 17.70 -14.35 16.83
C SER A 569 18.18 -15.50 15.95
#